data_AF-A0A1E4ATM9-F1
#
_entry.id   AF-A0A1E4ATM9-F1
#
_cell.length_a   1.000
_cell.length_b   1.000
_cell.length_c   1.000
_cell.angle_alpha   90.00
_cell.angle_beta   90.00
_cell.angle_gamma   90.00
#
_symmetry.space_group_name_H-M   'P 1'
#
loop_
_entity.id
_entity.type
_entity.pdbx_description
1 polymer ?
#
loop_
_entity_poly.entity_id
_entity_poly.type
_entity_poly.pdbx_seq_one_letter_code
_entity_poly.pdbx_strand_id
1 'polypeptide(L)'
;MRQLALAALALAAPAAAQLPPGIWSTVEDVAFAAEEGRVSSEEVFLEVREDGSWRRIDAFGAGQSEWANGAIPQLAAAPQSHSGWMLGASELRRATRFSCWVSARKFAGQPDGSPAWTFSKAETFDQGGRIAFPGKGEAPDFAIRLRNVTWAKGSTNKPSLVLYIHKHDPTRAESYAWASPDASLIGINLRWMQGSCSRL
;
A
#
# COMPACT_ATOMS: atom_id res chain seq x y z
N MET A 1 -36.25 58.20 0.15
CA MET A 1 -36.14 56.81 0.65
C MET A 1 -35.02 56.12 -0.11
N ARG A 2 -33.86 55.90 0.53
CA ARG A 2 -32.71 55.20 -0.07
C ARG A 2 -32.84 53.71 0.27
N GLN A 3 -33.06 52.87 -0.74
CA GLN A 3 -33.03 51.41 -0.59
C GLN A 3 -31.58 50.98 -0.35
N LEU A 4 -31.30 50.46 0.84
CA LEU A 4 -30.07 49.72 1.13
C LEU A 4 -30.23 48.31 0.54
N ALA A 5 -29.49 48.02 -0.53
CA ALA A 5 -29.33 46.66 -1.03
C ALA A 5 -28.39 45.91 -0.07
N LEU A 6 -28.92 44.92 0.66
CA LEU A 6 -28.09 43.94 1.36
C LEU A 6 -27.44 43.02 0.33
N ALA A 7 -26.12 43.15 0.16
CA ALA A 7 -25.32 42.16 -0.55
C ALA A 7 -25.17 40.93 0.35
N ALA A 8 -25.88 39.84 0.02
CA ALA A 8 -25.66 38.55 0.63
C ALA A 8 -24.33 37.98 0.13
N LEU A 9 -23.29 38.05 0.95
CA LEU A 9 -22.05 37.29 0.74
C LEU A 9 -22.38 35.81 0.93
N ALA A 10 -22.53 35.09 -0.18
CA ALA A 10 -22.55 33.63 -0.17
C ALA A 10 -21.18 33.14 0.31
N LEU A 11 -21.11 32.69 1.57
CA LEU A 11 -19.97 31.95 2.08
C LEU A 11 -19.88 30.66 1.27
N ALA A 12 -18.90 30.57 0.37
CA ALA A 12 -18.56 29.30 -0.25
C ALA A 12 -18.22 28.30 0.86
N ALA A 13 -18.96 27.20 0.93
CA ALA A 13 -18.60 26.11 1.80
C ALA A 13 -17.15 25.72 1.48
N PRO A 14 -16.27 25.51 2.47
CA PRO A 14 -14.93 25.07 2.19
C PRO A 14 -15.02 23.78 1.37
N ALA A 15 -14.36 23.77 0.21
CA ALA A 15 -14.29 22.57 -0.62
C ALA A 15 -13.81 21.44 0.28
N ALA A 16 -14.62 20.38 0.40
CA ALA A 16 -14.26 19.23 1.20
C ALA A 16 -12.88 18.75 0.73
N ALA A 17 -11.95 18.61 1.66
CA ALA A 17 -10.59 18.20 1.34
C ALA A 17 -10.66 16.83 0.64
N GLN A 18 -10.28 16.80 -0.64
CA GLN A 18 -10.46 15.63 -1.49
C GLN A 18 -9.11 15.01 -1.81
N LEU A 19 -9.01 13.70 -1.64
CA LEU A 19 -7.79 12.97 -1.97
C LEU A 19 -7.56 12.98 -3.48
N PRO A 20 -6.32 13.20 -3.94
CA PRO A 20 -5.93 12.89 -5.30
C PRO A 20 -6.21 11.43 -5.66
N PRO A 21 -6.49 11.13 -6.95
CA PRO A 21 -6.70 9.77 -7.42
C PRO A 21 -5.53 8.83 -7.07
N GLY A 22 -5.82 7.56 -6.83
CA GLY A 22 -4.83 6.54 -6.52
C GLY A 22 -5.19 5.70 -5.30
N ILE A 23 -4.23 4.91 -4.85
CA ILE A 23 -4.36 4.06 -3.67
C ILE A 23 -3.78 4.79 -2.47
N TRP A 24 -4.46 4.72 -1.34
CA TRP A 24 -4.08 5.36 -0.09
C TRP A 24 -4.17 4.34 1.06
N SER A 25 -3.26 4.41 2.03
CA SER A 25 -3.27 3.49 3.16
C SER A 25 -2.70 4.09 4.44
N THR A 26 -3.16 3.59 5.59
CA THR A 26 -2.65 3.93 6.92
C THR A 26 -1.57 2.97 7.43
N VAL A 27 -1.22 1.93 6.66
CA VAL A 27 -0.33 0.82 7.09
C VAL A 27 0.94 1.29 7.77
N GLU A 28 1.66 2.26 7.17
CA GLU A 28 2.95 2.67 7.71
C GLU A 28 2.84 3.43 9.03
N ASP A 29 1.78 4.22 9.21
CA ASP A 29 1.54 4.90 10.48
C ASP A 29 1.09 3.90 11.56
N VAL A 30 0.18 3.00 11.19
CA VAL A 30 -0.34 1.95 12.08
C VAL A 30 0.78 1.05 12.59
N ALA A 31 1.73 0.69 11.72
CA ALA A 31 2.83 -0.21 12.07
C ALA A 31 3.73 0.32 13.22
N PHE A 32 3.84 1.64 13.36
CA PHE A 32 4.70 2.28 14.37
C PHE A 32 3.93 2.97 15.49
N ALA A 33 2.59 2.99 15.45
CA ALA A 33 1.76 3.66 16.43
C ALA A 33 2.11 3.27 17.88
N ALA A 34 2.27 1.97 18.14
CA ALA A 34 2.61 1.48 19.48
C ALA A 34 4.02 1.91 19.94
N GLU A 35 5.01 1.90 19.04
CA GLU A 35 6.37 2.38 19.34
C GLU A 35 6.40 3.88 19.66
N GLU A 36 5.44 4.64 19.12
CA GLU A 36 5.25 6.06 19.39
C GLU A 36 4.34 6.34 20.60
N GLY A 37 3.92 5.31 21.34
CA GLY A 37 3.01 5.45 22.48
C GLY A 37 1.57 5.83 22.11
N ARG A 38 1.20 5.65 20.83
CA ARG A 38 -0.17 5.82 20.34
C ARG A 38 -0.93 4.49 20.36
N VAL A 39 -2.25 4.57 20.49
CA VAL A 39 -3.12 3.41 20.29
C VAL A 39 -3.13 3.09 18.80
N SER A 40 -2.79 1.85 18.44
CA SER A 40 -2.86 1.36 17.06
C SER A 40 -4.31 1.32 16.60
N SER A 41 -4.57 1.86 15.40
CA SER A 41 -5.85 1.74 14.71
C SER A 41 -5.83 0.55 13.73
N GLU A 42 -6.94 0.29 13.05
CA GLU A 42 -7.03 -0.69 11.98
C GLU A 42 -6.25 -0.21 10.73
N GLU A 43 -5.55 -1.13 10.06
CA GLU A 43 -5.00 -0.85 8.73
C GLU A 43 -6.14 -0.57 7.73
N VAL A 44 -6.09 0.59 7.07
CA VAL A 44 -7.07 0.98 6.05
C VAL A 44 -6.41 1.05 4.69
N PHE A 45 -7.15 0.64 3.67
CA PHE A 45 -6.79 0.88 2.26
C PHE A 45 -7.99 1.49 1.53
N LEU A 46 -7.71 2.53 0.75
CA LEU A 46 -8.68 3.27 -0.07
C LEU A 46 -8.19 3.30 -1.51
N GLU A 47 -9.13 3.17 -2.44
CA GLU A 47 -8.90 3.48 -3.85
C GLU A 47 -9.77 4.68 -4.23
N VAL A 48 -9.17 5.68 -4.87
CA VAL A 48 -9.82 6.91 -5.33
C VAL A 48 -9.64 7.04 -6.83
N ARG A 49 -10.73 7.30 -7.56
CA ARG A 49 -10.75 7.50 -9.01
C ARG A 49 -10.59 8.96 -9.40
N GLU A 50 -10.37 9.20 -10.69
CA GLU A 50 -10.28 10.53 -11.30
C GLU A 50 -11.52 11.40 -11.07
N ASP A 51 -12.71 10.77 -11.04
CA ASP A 51 -13.98 11.46 -10.74
C ASP A 51 -14.18 11.74 -9.24
N GLY A 52 -13.22 11.35 -8.40
CA GLY A 52 -13.29 11.51 -6.95
C GLY A 52 -14.11 10.46 -6.22
N SER A 53 -14.73 9.53 -6.93
CA SER A 53 -15.38 8.38 -6.29
C SER A 53 -14.33 7.50 -5.63
N TRP A 54 -14.69 6.89 -4.51
CA TRP A 54 -13.76 6.11 -3.70
C TRP A 54 -14.40 4.82 -3.18
N ARG A 55 -13.56 3.84 -2.83
CA ARG A 55 -13.98 2.62 -2.14
C ARG A 55 -12.91 2.12 -1.18
N ARG A 56 -13.30 1.25 -0.24
CA ARG A 56 -12.37 0.44 0.54
C ARG A 56 -11.85 -0.70 -0.32
N ILE A 57 -10.57 -1.00 -0.18
CA ILE A 57 -9.94 -2.20 -0.75
C ILE A 57 -9.26 -2.98 0.39
N ASP A 58 -8.86 -4.22 0.13
CA ASP A 58 -7.94 -4.94 1.01
C ASP A 58 -6.48 -4.76 0.57
N ALA A 59 -5.56 -5.39 1.31
CA ALA A 59 -4.13 -5.36 0.99
C ALA A 59 -3.80 -6.01 -0.37
N PHE A 60 -4.70 -6.81 -0.96
CA PHE A 60 -4.53 -7.43 -2.29
C PHE A 60 -5.16 -6.58 -3.41
N GLY A 61 -5.74 -5.42 -3.07
CA GLY A 61 -6.41 -4.53 -4.01
C GLY A 61 -7.83 -4.95 -4.38
N ALA A 62 -8.41 -5.95 -3.71
CA ALA A 62 -9.79 -6.35 -3.95
C ALA A 62 -10.74 -5.37 -3.25
N GLY A 63 -11.82 -4.97 -3.93
CA GLY A 63 -12.83 -4.06 -3.37
C GLY A 63 -13.56 -4.67 -2.19
N GLN A 64 -13.62 -3.94 -1.08
CA GLN A 64 -14.32 -4.29 0.16
C GLN A 64 -15.59 -3.46 0.37
N SER A 65 -15.84 -2.48 -0.49
CA SER A 65 -17.07 -1.71 -0.54
C SER A 65 -17.43 -1.34 -1.98
N GLU A 66 -18.69 -0.98 -2.18
CA GLU A 66 -19.13 -0.29 -3.39
C GLU A 66 -18.42 1.08 -3.51
N TRP A 67 -18.45 1.62 -4.73
CA TRP A 67 -17.98 2.97 -5.00
C TRP A 67 -18.93 3.99 -4.38
N ALA A 68 -18.37 4.90 -3.58
CA ALA A 68 -19.07 6.00 -2.96
C ALA A 68 -18.64 7.33 -3.59
N ASN A 69 -19.58 8.29 -3.61
CA ASN A 69 -19.32 9.66 -4.00
C ASN A 69 -19.32 10.56 -2.75
N GLY A 70 -18.58 11.68 -2.82
CA GLY A 70 -18.54 12.67 -1.73
C GLY A 70 -17.48 12.38 -0.68
N ALA A 71 -17.70 12.90 0.53
CA ALA A 71 -16.68 12.91 1.59
C ALA A 71 -16.29 11.49 2.06
N ILE A 72 -14.99 11.27 2.23
CA ILE A 72 -14.46 10.08 2.90
C ILE A 72 -14.62 10.28 4.41
N PRO A 73 -15.33 9.40 5.14
CA PRO A 73 -15.51 9.55 6.59
C PRO A 73 -14.18 9.65 7.33
N GLN A 74 -14.09 10.60 8.26
CA GLN A 74 -12.90 10.86 9.10
C GLN A 74 -11.65 11.33 8.34
N LEU A 75 -11.76 11.62 7.04
CA LEU A 75 -10.68 12.23 6.29
C LEU A 75 -10.49 13.68 6.73
N ALA A 76 -9.26 14.05 7.02
CA ALA A 76 -8.88 15.42 7.32
C ALA A 76 -7.56 15.78 6.63
N ALA A 77 -7.48 17.02 6.13
CA ALA A 77 -6.21 17.60 5.72
C ALA A 77 -5.34 17.86 6.96
N ALA A 78 -4.07 17.47 6.89
CA ALA A 78 -3.10 17.66 7.96
C ALA A 78 -1.76 18.12 7.35
N PRO A 79 -1.60 19.42 7.06
CA PRO A 79 -0.40 19.95 6.38
C PRO A 79 0.93 19.70 7.10
N GLN A 80 0.86 19.33 8.38
CA GLN A 80 2.02 19.00 9.22
C GLN A 80 2.42 17.52 9.14
N SER A 81 1.61 16.65 8.54
CA SER A 81 1.97 15.24 8.33
C SER A 81 2.85 15.07 7.09
N HIS A 82 3.54 13.94 6.97
CA HIS A 82 4.36 13.62 5.81
C HIS A 82 3.53 13.51 4.52
N SER A 83 2.30 13.01 4.60
CA SER A 83 1.41 12.85 3.45
C SER A 83 0.48 14.04 3.20
N GLY A 84 0.30 14.92 4.19
CA GLY A 84 -0.71 15.96 4.18
C GLY A 84 -2.12 15.50 4.57
N TRP A 85 -2.32 14.22 4.91
CA TRP A 85 -3.64 13.62 5.12
C TRP A 85 -3.70 12.67 6.31
N MET A 86 -4.82 12.72 7.03
CA MET A 86 -5.15 11.81 8.13
C MET A 86 -6.49 11.13 7.87
N LEU A 87 -6.63 9.89 8.32
CA LEU A 87 -7.89 9.20 8.45
C LEU A 87 -8.10 8.84 9.93
N GLY A 88 -8.99 9.57 10.59
CA GLY A 88 -9.10 9.52 12.04
C GLY A 88 -7.79 9.96 12.71
N ALA A 89 -7.19 9.08 13.50
CA ALA A 89 -5.94 9.35 14.22
C ALA A 89 -4.67 8.87 13.48
N SER A 90 -4.80 8.28 12.30
CA SER A 90 -3.67 7.71 11.56
C SER A 90 -3.38 8.47 10.28
N GLU A 91 -2.09 8.62 9.98
CA GLU A 91 -1.66 9.23 8.73
C GLU A 91 -2.02 8.36 7.54
N LEU A 92 -2.61 8.98 6.52
CA LEU A 92 -3.03 8.33 5.28
C LEU A 92 -2.04 8.68 4.16
N ARG A 93 -1.33 7.69 3.63
CA ARG A 93 -0.26 7.88 2.66
C ARG A 93 -0.65 7.37 1.27
N ARG A 94 -0.26 8.10 0.24
CA ARG A 94 -0.47 7.69 -1.15
C ARG A 94 0.53 6.59 -1.51
N ALA A 95 0.02 5.51 -2.07
CA ALA A 95 0.82 4.39 -2.53
C ALA A 95 1.25 4.60 -3.99
N THR A 96 2.46 4.15 -4.28
CA THR A 96 2.97 4.01 -5.63
C THR A 96 2.70 2.59 -6.13
N ARG A 97 2.27 2.45 -7.38
CA ARG A 97 2.00 1.15 -8.00
C ARG A 97 3.29 0.51 -8.52
N PHE A 98 3.34 -0.81 -8.43
CA PHE A 98 4.44 -1.63 -8.91
C PHE A 98 3.92 -2.83 -9.69
N SER A 99 4.67 -3.22 -10.72
CA SER A 99 4.50 -4.47 -11.43
C SER A 99 5.59 -5.45 -11.00
N CYS A 100 5.20 -6.63 -10.54
CA CYS A 100 6.10 -7.65 -10.03
C CYS A 100 6.06 -8.89 -10.91
N TRP A 101 7.22 -9.43 -11.24
CA TRP A 101 7.32 -10.80 -11.73
C TRP A 101 7.93 -11.67 -10.63
N VAL A 102 7.47 -12.91 -10.54
CA VAL A 102 8.02 -13.92 -9.64
C VAL A 102 8.13 -15.26 -10.33
N SER A 103 9.03 -16.07 -9.81
CA SER A 103 9.27 -17.44 -10.22
C SER A 103 9.61 -18.26 -8.98
N ALA A 104 8.92 -19.38 -8.79
CA ALA A 104 9.20 -20.33 -7.72
C ALA A 104 9.58 -21.68 -8.32
N ARG A 105 10.53 -22.35 -7.68
CA ARG A 105 10.96 -23.68 -8.09
C ARG A 105 9.81 -24.65 -7.87
N LYS A 106 9.50 -25.43 -8.91
CA LYS A 106 8.54 -26.53 -8.81
C LYS A 106 9.12 -27.68 -7.99
N PHE A 107 8.25 -28.46 -7.37
CA PHE A 107 8.65 -29.67 -6.64
C PHE A 107 9.21 -30.75 -7.59
N ALA A 108 8.58 -30.92 -8.76
CA ALA A 108 9.09 -31.77 -9.82
C ALA A 108 10.11 -31.01 -10.69
N GLY A 109 11.23 -31.66 -10.99
CA GLY A 109 12.22 -31.17 -11.97
C GLY A 109 11.81 -31.47 -13.41
N GLN A 110 12.65 -31.05 -14.35
CA GLN A 110 12.57 -31.45 -15.75
C GLN A 110 13.07 -32.90 -15.94
N PRO A 111 12.73 -33.57 -17.04
CA PRO A 111 13.22 -34.93 -17.33
C PRO A 111 14.74 -35.05 -17.41
N ASP A 112 15.45 -33.97 -17.74
CA ASP A 112 16.91 -33.89 -17.79
C ASP A 112 17.57 -33.71 -16.41
N GLY A 113 16.78 -33.68 -15.33
CA GLY A 113 17.24 -33.48 -13.96
C GLY A 113 17.42 -32.02 -13.55
N SER A 114 17.21 -31.06 -14.46
CA SER A 114 17.27 -29.63 -14.13
C SER A 114 16.05 -29.16 -13.34
N PRO A 115 16.15 -28.08 -12.54
CA PRO A 115 15.00 -27.51 -11.84
C PRO A 115 13.96 -26.94 -12.81
N ALA A 116 12.68 -27.29 -12.62
CA ALA A 116 11.58 -26.60 -13.26
C ALA A 116 11.10 -25.41 -12.40
N TRP A 117 10.55 -24.38 -13.05
CA TRP A 117 10.17 -23.13 -12.42
C TRP A 117 8.77 -22.68 -12.86
N THR A 118 8.05 -21.98 -11.98
CA THR A 118 6.86 -21.20 -12.33
C THR A 118 7.26 -19.83 -12.85
N PHE A 119 6.34 -19.15 -13.54
CA PHE A 119 6.49 -17.74 -13.90
C PHE A 119 5.13 -17.06 -13.76
N SER A 120 5.09 -15.93 -13.08
CA SER A 120 3.86 -15.17 -12.87
C SER A 120 4.17 -13.69 -12.76
N LYS A 121 3.20 -12.86 -13.18
CA LYS A 121 3.26 -11.41 -13.10
C LYS A 121 1.99 -10.89 -12.47
N ALA A 122 2.12 -9.90 -11.59
CA ALA A 122 1.00 -9.27 -10.90
C ALA A 122 1.37 -7.85 -10.50
N GLU A 123 0.37 -7.03 -10.20
CA GLU A 123 0.57 -5.66 -9.71
C GLU A 123 0.32 -5.56 -8.21
N THR A 124 0.99 -4.62 -7.56
CA THR A 124 0.82 -4.29 -6.16
C THR A 124 1.16 -2.82 -5.91
N PHE A 125 1.21 -2.40 -4.65
CA PHE A 125 1.51 -1.03 -4.27
C PHE A 125 2.33 -0.98 -2.97
N ASP A 126 3.14 0.07 -2.81
CA ASP A 126 4.18 0.17 -1.77
C ASP A 126 3.70 0.71 -0.41
N GLN A 127 2.41 0.63 -0.10
CA GLN A 127 1.88 0.97 1.23
C GLN A 127 1.19 -0.25 1.85
N GLY A 128 1.90 -1.37 1.88
CA GLY A 128 1.41 -2.62 2.45
C GLY A 128 0.69 -3.53 1.47
N GLY A 129 0.75 -3.24 0.16
CA GLY A 129 0.15 -4.07 -0.89
C GLY A 129 0.75 -5.47 -0.90
N ARG A 130 -0.09 -6.46 -1.21
CA ARG A 130 0.23 -7.88 -1.20
C ARG A 130 -0.15 -8.55 -2.52
N ILE A 131 0.59 -9.61 -2.87
CA ILE A 131 0.21 -10.55 -3.93
C ILE A 131 0.36 -11.95 -3.37
N ALA A 132 -0.66 -12.79 -3.54
CA ALA A 132 -0.59 -14.22 -3.26
C ALA A 132 -0.18 -14.98 -4.53
N PHE A 133 0.78 -15.90 -4.38
CA PHE A 133 1.25 -16.79 -5.43
C PHE A 133 0.93 -18.23 -5.03
N PRO A 134 -0.24 -18.75 -5.44
CA PRO A 134 -0.57 -20.15 -5.19
C PRO A 134 0.29 -21.02 -6.11
N GLY A 135 1.05 -21.93 -5.51
CA GLY A 135 1.84 -22.94 -6.20
C GLY A 135 1.00 -24.13 -6.66
N LYS A 136 -0.28 -24.22 -6.27
CA LYS A 136 -1.30 -25.17 -6.78
C LYS A 136 -0.84 -26.64 -6.73
N GLY A 137 -0.05 -27.00 -5.71
CA GLY A 137 0.52 -28.34 -5.56
C GLY A 137 1.73 -28.64 -6.45
N GLU A 138 2.11 -27.74 -7.37
CA GLU A 138 3.30 -27.88 -8.23
C GLU A 138 4.52 -27.15 -7.67
N ALA A 139 4.31 -26.10 -6.88
CA ALA A 139 5.33 -25.28 -6.24
C ALA A 139 4.86 -24.85 -4.84
N PRO A 140 5.73 -24.24 -4.01
CA PRO A 140 5.32 -23.67 -2.73
C PRO A 140 4.31 -22.52 -2.91
N ASP A 141 3.33 -22.44 -2.01
CA ASP A 141 2.53 -21.24 -1.83
C ASP A 141 3.34 -20.18 -1.08
N PHE A 142 3.28 -18.94 -1.56
CA PHE A 142 3.89 -17.79 -0.88
C PHE A 142 3.16 -16.51 -1.23
N ALA A 143 3.43 -15.44 -0.50
CA ALA A 143 2.95 -14.11 -0.81
C ALA A 143 4.12 -13.13 -0.76
N ILE A 144 3.98 -12.02 -1.48
CA ILE A 144 4.88 -10.87 -1.33
C ILE A 144 4.12 -9.71 -0.72
N ARG A 145 4.80 -8.89 0.08
CA ARG A 145 4.28 -7.61 0.60
C ARG A 145 5.29 -6.51 0.28
N LEU A 146 4.82 -5.39 -0.27
CA LEU A 146 5.64 -4.23 -0.57
C LEU A 146 5.30 -3.08 0.37
N ARG A 147 6.32 -2.44 0.96
CA ARG A 147 6.18 -1.32 1.88
C ARG A 147 7.23 -0.26 1.60
N ASN A 148 6.86 1.00 1.66
CA ASN A 148 7.76 2.15 1.67
C ASN A 148 7.81 2.65 3.12
N VAL A 149 8.71 2.02 3.88
CA VAL A 149 8.77 2.11 5.32
C VAL A 149 9.31 3.47 5.73
N THR A 150 8.52 4.21 6.52
CA THR A 150 9.01 5.36 7.30
C THR A 150 8.92 4.98 8.76
N TRP A 151 10.04 5.02 9.44
CA TRP A 151 10.17 4.59 10.83
C TRP A 151 9.44 5.52 11.81
N ALA A 152 9.20 4.99 13.01
CA ALA A 152 8.62 5.74 14.12
C ALA A 152 9.27 7.11 14.32
N LYS A 153 8.46 8.09 14.74
CA LYS A 153 8.91 9.45 15.05
C LYS A 153 10.11 9.44 16.00
N GLY A 154 11.19 10.11 15.59
CA GLY A 154 12.44 10.18 16.35
C GLY A 154 13.43 9.03 16.06
N SER A 155 13.07 8.08 15.20
CA SER A 155 14.00 7.07 14.71
C SER A 155 15.12 7.68 13.88
N THR A 156 16.32 7.13 14.02
CA THR A 156 17.50 7.46 13.20
C THR A 156 17.62 6.57 11.96
N ASN A 157 16.76 5.56 11.83
CA ASN A 157 16.74 4.66 10.69
C ASN A 157 16.28 5.41 9.42
N LYS A 158 16.91 5.08 8.29
CA LYS A 158 16.53 5.68 7.00
C LYS A 158 15.27 5.01 6.44
N PRO A 159 14.33 5.77 5.84
CA PRO A 159 13.22 5.19 5.12
C PRO A 159 13.69 4.22 4.03
N SER A 160 12.90 3.21 3.71
CA SER A 160 13.31 2.15 2.78
C SER A 160 12.12 1.56 2.04
N LEU A 161 12.30 1.27 0.75
CA LEU A 161 11.41 0.39 0.01
C LEU A 161 11.77 -1.04 0.39
N VAL A 162 10.80 -1.83 0.87
CA VAL A 162 11.03 -3.19 1.38
C VAL A 162 10.09 -4.17 0.71
N LEU A 163 10.68 -5.23 0.15
CA LEU A 163 9.98 -6.38 -0.44
C LEU A 163 10.08 -7.55 0.55
N TYR A 164 8.96 -7.94 1.15
CA TYR A 164 8.86 -9.08 2.05
C TYR A 164 8.32 -10.30 1.33
N ILE A 165 8.84 -11.48 1.69
CA ILE A 165 8.32 -12.79 1.28
C ILE A 165 7.70 -13.47 2.49
N HIS A 166 6.44 -13.91 2.36
CA HIS A 166 5.69 -14.65 3.36
C HIS A 166 5.35 -16.05 2.85
N LYS A 167 5.44 -17.06 3.71
CA LYS A 167 4.89 -18.40 3.46
C LYS A 167 3.67 -18.64 4.34
N HIS A 168 3.81 -19.47 5.37
CA HIS A 168 2.72 -19.89 6.24
C HIS A 168 2.29 -18.80 7.24
N ASP A 169 3.22 -17.94 7.65
CA ASP A 169 2.95 -16.83 8.56
C ASP A 169 2.70 -15.54 7.76
N PRO A 170 1.46 -15.00 7.77
CA PRO A 170 1.12 -13.77 7.04
C PRO A 170 1.65 -12.49 7.73
N THR A 171 2.17 -12.60 8.95
CA THR A 171 2.68 -11.48 9.77
C THR A 171 4.20 -11.44 9.78
N ARG A 172 4.86 -12.59 9.92
CA ARG A 172 6.33 -12.69 9.89
C ARG A 172 6.82 -13.10 8.51
N ALA A 173 7.66 -12.25 7.92
CA ALA A 173 8.31 -12.57 6.66
C ALA A 173 9.33 -13.72 6.86
N GLU A 174 9.42 -14.61 5.88
CA GLU A 174 10.51 -15.60 5.77
C GLU A 174 11.83 -14.89 5.41
N SER A 175 11.76 -13.90 4.51
CA SER A 175 12.90 -13.09 4.11
C SER A 175 12.43 -11.76 3.52
N TYR A 176 13.34 -10.83 3.36
CA TYR A 176 13.06 -9.54 2.75
C TYR A 176 14.32 -8.94 2.09
N ALA A 177 14.09 -8.01 1.17
CA ALA A 177 15.10 -7.14 0.60
C ALA A 177 14.69 -5.68 0.82
N TRP A 178 15.67 -4.77 0.93
CA TRP A 178 15.42 -3.33 0.99
C TRP A 178 16.19 -2.58 -0.10
N ALA A 179 15.67 -1.43 -0.49
CA ALA A 179 16.31 -0.46 -1.38
C ALA A 179 16.01 0.97 -0.89
N SER A 180 16.59 1.97 -1.55
CA SER A 180 16.22 3.36 -1.33
C SER A 180 14.68 3.54 -1.47
N PRO A 181 14.06 4.42 -0.68
CA PRO A 181 12.59 4.59 -0.67
C PRO A 181 12.03 5.07 -2.02
N ASP A 182 12.87 5.70 -2.84
CA ASP A 182 12.57 6.21 -4.17
C ASP A 182 12.94 5.25 -5.31
N ALA A 183 13.50 4.07 -5.01
CA ALA A 183 13.95 3.11 -6.00
C ALA A 183 12.83 2.70 -6.98
N SER A 184 13.16 2.63 -8.27
CA SER A 184 12.25 2.20 -9.33
C SER A 184 12.21 0.68 -9.51
N LEU A 185 13.13 -0.06 -8.89
CA LEU A 185 13.25 -1.51 -8.96
C LEU A 185 13.74 -2.07 -7.62
N ILE A 186 13.12 -3.16 -7.17
CA ILE A 186 13.60 -3.97 -6.04
C ILE A 186 13.45 -5.45 -6.36
N GLY A 187 14.47 -6.25 -6.04
CA GLY A 187 14.51 -7.67 -6.38
C GLY A 187 15.00 -8.52 -5.23
N ILE A 188 14.67 -9.82 -5.28
CA ILE A 188 15.09 -10.81 -4.29
C ILE A 188 15.29 -12.18 -4.95
N ASN A 189 16.28 -12.94 -4.45
CA ASN A 189 16.52 -14.32 -4.86
C ASN A 189 16.81 -15.16 -3.61
N LEU A 190 15.95 -16.14 -3.34
CA LEU A 190 16.04 -17.05 -2.19
C LEU A 190 16.44 -18.48 -2.60
N ARG A 191 16.93 -18.67 -3.84
CA ARG A 191 17.26 -19.97 -4.47
C ARG A 191 16.07 -20.91 -4.70
N TRP A 192 14.99 -20.82 -3.92
CA TRP A 192 13.74 -21.52 -4.15
C TRP A 192 12.69 -20.63 -4.82
N MET A 193 12.82 -19.31 -4.70
CA MET A 193 12.09 -18.33 -5.50
C MET A 193 12.99 -17.17 -5.89
N GLN A 194 12.58 -16.45 -6.93
CA GLN A 194 13.17 -15.19 -7.34
C GLN A 194 12.09 -14.28 -7.94
N GLY A 195 12.32 -12.99 -7.87
CA GLY A 195 11.42 -12.01 -8.48
C GLY A 195 11.90 -10.59 -8.28
N SER A 196 11.22 -9.67 -8.95
CA SER A 196 11.43 -8.24 -8.76
C SER A 196 10.15 -7.46 -9.02
N CYS A 197 10.04 -6.31 -8.37
CA CYS A 197 8.98 -5.32 -8.56
C CYS A 197 9.57 -4.04 -9.15
N SER A 198 8.97 -3.54 -10.23
CA SER A 198 9.32 -2.28 -10.87
C SER A 198 8.16 -1.29 -10.78
N ARG A 199 8.45 -0.01 -10.54
CA ARG A 199 7.47 1.07 -10.49
C ARG A 199 6.73 1.20 -11.83
N LEU A 200 5.42 1.45 -11.78
CA LEU A 200 4.54 1.71 -12.93
C LEU A 200 4.47 3.21 -13.27
#